data_AF-A0A9D0Z5V7-F1
#
_entry.id   AF-A0A9D0Z5V7-F1
#
_cell.length_a   1.000
_cell.length_b   1.000
_cell.length_c   1.000
_cell.angle_alpha   90.00
_cell.angle_beta   90.00
_cell.angle_gamma   90.00
#
_symmetry.space_group_name_H-M   'P 1'
#
loop_
_entity.id
_entity.type
_entity.pdbx_description
1 polymer ?
#
loop_
_entity_poly.entity_id
_entity_poly.type
_entity_poly.pdbx_seq_one_letter_code
_entity_poly.pdbx_strand_id
1 'polypeptide(L)'
;MKTLKRCLMLMLVVLMLLSLAAPAFAVEVEPYGVVRRCSKCMTGTVSMYESRSYEGKTRSNCEHGKEGYDVYAIYEVTIRESCDTCDYSSVSKNNERVFQRCEGH
;
A
#
# COMPACT_ATOMS: atom_id res chain seq x y z
N MET A 1 27.47 45.69 9.72
CA MET A 1 27.10 44.46 10.48
C MET A 1 25.60 44.11 10.46
N LYS A 2 24.65 45.03 10.20
CA LYS A 2 23.20 44.73 10.19
C LYS A 2 22.74 43.94 8.95
N THR A 3 23.41 44.11 7.81
CA THR A 3 23.11 43.45 6.53
C THR A 3 23.58 41.99 6.49
N LEU A 4 24.77 41.70 7.03
CA LEU A 4 25.31 40.34 7.10
C LEU A 4 24.42 39.38 7.92
N LYS A 5 23.88 39.86 9.06
CA LYS A 5 22.94 39.08 9.89
C LYS A 5 21.61 38.80 9.18
N ARG A 6 21.11 39.74 8.35
CA ARG A 6 19.89 39.55 7.56
C ARG A 6 20.09 38.52 6.44
N CYS A 7 21.23 38.56 5.75
CA CYS A 7 21.55 37.55 4.73
C CYS A 7 21.74 36.15 5.33
N LEU A 8 22.42 36.05 6.48
CA LEU A 8 22.61 34.77 7.17
C LEU A 8 21.28 34.16 7.63
N MET A 9 20.37 34.98 8.16
CA MET A 9 19.04 34.53 8.58
C MET A 9 18.18 34.09 7.39
N LEU A 10 18.26 34.78 6.23
CA LEU A 10 17.55 34.38 5.02
C LEU A 10 18.03 33.03 4.48
N MET A 11 19.35 32.79 4.49
CA MET A 11 19.93 31.51 4.07
C MET A 11 19.49 30.35 4.98
N LEU A 12 19.40 30.59 6.29
CA LEU A 12 18.97 29.60 7.27
C LEU A 12 17.49 29.22 7.13
N VAL A 13 16.64 30.21 6.83
CA VAL A 13 15.20 29.98 6.59
C VAL A 13 14.98 29.19 5.30
N VAL A 14 15.73 29.50 4.23
CA VAL A 14 15.66 28.75 2.97
C VAL A 14 16.11 27.30 3.16
N LEU A 15 17.17 27.06 3.93
CA LEU A 15 17.67 25.72 4.22
C LEU A 15 16.64 24.87 5.01
N MET A 16 15.93 25.47 5.97
CA MET A 16 14.88 24.78 6.71
C MET A 16 13.64 24.47 5.84
N LEU A 17 13.27 25.36 4.92
CA LEU A 17 12.16 25.13 4.00
C LEU A 17 12.47 24.00 2.99
N LEU A 18 13.73 23.84 2.59
CA LEU A 18 14.17 22.74 1.73
C LEU A 18 14.10 21.37 2.41
N SER A 19 14.23 21.29 3.74
CA SER A 19 14.10 20.01 4.48
C SER A 19 12.67 19.51 4.65
N LEU A 20 11.64 20.32 4.38
CA LEU A 20 10.23 19.89 4.45
C LEU A 20 9.73 19.22 3.15
N ALA A 21 10.55 19.17 2.10
CA ALA A 21 10.22 18.53 0.84
C ALA A 21 10.58 17.03 0.82
N ALA A 22 10.53 16.34 1.97
CA ALA A 22 10.64 14.89 2.00
C ALA A 22 9.34 14.28 1.43
N PRO A 23 9.38 13.46 0.37
CA PRO A 23 8.19 12.78 -0.12
C PRO A 23 7.72 11.78 0.94
N ALA A 24 6.57 12.05 1.55
CA ALA A 24 5.91 11.20 2.54
C ALA A 24 5.19 10.01 1.89
N PHE A 25 5.92 9.22 1.10
CA PHE A 25 5.43 7.95 0.55
C PHE A 25 6.36 6.81 0.95
N ALA A 26 6.59 6.66 2.25
CA ALA A 26 6.95 5.35 2.79
C ALA A 26 5.62 4.63 3.05
N VAL A 27 5.08 3.97 2.02
CA VAL A 27 4.10 2.90 2.26
C VAL A 27 4.89 1.79 2.94
N GLU A 28 4.91 1.80 4.27
CA GLU A 28 5.36 0.68 5.06
C GLU A 28 4.34 -0.44 4.84
N VAL A 29 4.58 -1.23 3.80
CA VAL A 29 3.91 -2.52 3.66
C VAL A 29 4.52 -3.39 4.74
N GLU A 30 3.90 -3.41 5.93
CA GLU A 30 4.23 -4.41 6.94
C GLU A 30 4.02 -5.78 6.29
N PRO A 31 5.08 -6.59 6.10
CA PRO A 31 4.89 -7.94 5.62
C PRO A 31 4.10 -8.68 6.69
N TYR A 32 2.84 -9.01 6.41
CA TYR A 32 2.10 -10.02 7.15
C TYR A 32 2.79 -11.36 6.86
N GLY A 33 3.91 -11.60 7.55
CA GLY A 33 4.80 -12.71 7.28
C GLY A 33 4.22 -13.98 7.86
N VAL A 34 3.33 -14.65 7.14
CA VAL A 34 3.09 -16.08 7.39
C VAL A 34 4.38 -16.80 7.02
N VAL A 35 5.19 -17.09 8.04
CA VAL A 35 6.45 -17.82 7.90
C VAL A 35 6.15 -19.30 7.94
N ARG A 36 6.36 -20.01 6.83
CA ARG A 36 6.18 -21.47 6.74
C ARG A 36 7.43 -22.17 6.25
N ARG A 37 7.60 -23.45 6.61
CA ARG A 37 8.66 -24.29 6.03
C ARG A 37 8.42 -24.47 4.53
N CYS A 38 9.46 -24.35 3.72
CA CYS A 38 9.38 -24.58 2.29
C CYS A 38 9.10 -26.05 2.00
N SER A 39 8.02 -26.34 1.29
CA SER A 39 7.67 -27.70 0.87
C SER A 39 8.55 -28.24 -0.26
N LYS A 40 9.26 -27.37 -0.98
CA LYS A 40 10.15 -27.78 -2.09
C LYS A 40 11.48 -28.32 -1.58
N CYS A 41 12.17 -27.59 -0.70
CA CYS A 41 13.48 -27.99 -0.18
C CYS A 41 13.44 -28.56 1.24
N MET A 42 12.32 -28.44 1.96
CA MET A 42 12.10 -28.91 3.34
C MET A 42 13.02 -28.30 4.42
N THR A 43 14.02 -27.52 4.02
CA THR A 43 15.02 -26.90 4.90
C THR A 43 14.82 -25.39 5.02
N GLY A 44 14.43 -24.73 3.94
CA GLY A 44 14.26 -23.28 3.89
C GLY A 44 12.94 -22.78 4.46
N THR A 45 12.89 -21.47 4.60
CA THR A 45 11.75 -20.71 5.09
C THR A 45 11.11 -19.94 3.93
N VAL A 46 9.78 -19.99 3.84
CA VAL A 46 9.00 -19.19 2.89
C VAL A 46 8.50 -17.94 3.60
N SER A 47 8.86 -16.78 3.04
CA SER A 47 8.30 -15.48 3.40
C SER A 47 7.14 -15.15 2.46
N MET A 48 6.14 -14.44 3.00
CA MET A 48 5.00 -13.92 2.24
C MET A 48 5.01 -12.39 2.29
N TYR A 49 4.80 -11.76 1.15
CA TYR A 49 4.63 -10.32 1.00
C TYR A 49 3.33 -10.04 0.27
N GLU A 50 2.43 -9.31 0.91
CA GLU A 50 1.17 -8.88 0.33
C GLU A 50 1.25 -7.40 -0.06
N SER A 51 0.79 -7.07 -1.25
CA SER A 51 0.67 -5.68 -1.71
C SER A 51 -0.71 -5.44 -2.28
N ARG A 52 -1.24 -4.24 -2.07
CA ARG A 52 -2.59 -3.86 -2.48
C ARG A 52 -2.55 -2.62 -3.35
N SER A 53 -3.09 -2.72 -4.57
CA SER A 53 -3.24 -1.62 -5.53
C SER A 53 -4.71 -1.26 -5.67
N TYR A 54 -5.03 0.02 -5.72
CA TYR A 54 -6.38 0.49 -5.99
C TYR A 54 -6.66 0.50 -7.49
N GLU A 55 -7.66 -0.27 -7.93
CA GLU A 55 -8.02 -0.41 -9.35
C GLU A 55 -9.19 0.49 -9.76
N GLY A 56 -10.08 0.82 -8.82
CA GLY A 56 -11.22 1.68 -9.10
C GLY A 56 -12.44 1.41 -8.25
N LYS A 57 -13.60 1.80 -8.75
CA LYS A 57 -14.90 1.56 -8.13
C LYS A 57 -15.81 0.80 -9.08
N THR A 58 -16.62 -0.09 -8.52
CA THR A 58 -17.74 -0.71 -9.23
C THR A 58 -19.05 -0.42 -8.51
N ARG A 59 -20.14 -0.49 -9.27
CA ARG A 59 -21.51 -0.36 -8.77
C ARG A 59 -22.22 -1.69 -8.94
N SER A 60 -22.96 -2.11 -7.93
CA SER A 60 -23.86 -3.26 -7.99
C SER A 60 -25.24 -2.82 -7.52
N ASN A 61 -26.30 -3.53 -7.92
CA ASN A 61 -27.64 -3.24 -7.43
C ASN A 61 -27.64 -3.31 -5.90
N CYS A 62 -28.34 -2.35 -5.27
CA CYS A 62 -28.47 -2.31 -3.83
C CYS A 62 -29.10 -3.60 -3.30
N GLU A 63 -28.42 -4.32 -2.40
CA GLU A 63 -28.95 -5.55 -1.79
C GLU A 63 -29.94 -5.27 -0.65
N HIS A 64 -30.06 -4.00 -0.22
CA HIS A 64 -30.88 -3.56 0.91
C HIS A 64 -32.35 -3.28 0.55
N GLY A 65 -32.82 -3.71 -0.63
CA GLY A 65 -34.23 -3.59 -1.05
C GLY A 65 -34.68 -2.18 -1.44
N LYS A 66 -33.74 -1.24 -1.61
CA LYS A 66 -34.00 0.14 -2.06
C LYS A 66 -33.61 0.34 -3.52
N GLU A 67 -34.23 1.31 -4.20
CA GLU A 67 -33.79 1.69 -5.54
C GLU A 67 -32.46 2.43 -5.46
N GLY A 68 -31.41 1.88 -6.09
CA GLY A 68 -30.09 2.49 -6.20
C GLY A 68 -28.97 1.48 -6.27
N TYR A 69 -27.74 1.92 -5.95
CA TYR A 69 -26.53 1.12 -6.15
C TYR A 69 -25.64 1.09 -4.90
N ASP A 70 -25.05 -0.07 -4.63
CA ASP A 70 -23.95 -0.22 -3.70
C ASP A 70 -22.63 0.04 -4.43
N VAL A 71 -21.78 0.89 -3.84
CA VAL A 71 -20.47 1.26 -4.38
C VAL A 71 -19.40 0.46 -3.66
N TYR A 72 -18.59 -0.26 -4.43
CA TYR A 72 -17.46 -1.03 -3.93
C TYR A 72 -16.16 -0.47 -4.50
N ALA A 73 -15.13 -0.34 -3.67
CA ALA A 73 -13.77 -0.20 -4.14
C ALA A 73 -13.21 -1.56 -4.56
N ILE A 74 -12.51 -1.58 -5.68
CA ILE A 74 -11.79 -2.74 -6.18
C ILE A 74 -10.32 -2.53 -5.94
N TYR A 75 -9.69 -3.52 -5.33
CA TYR A 75 -8.25 -3.56 -5.17
C TYR A 75 -7.68 -4.83 -5.80
N GLU A 76 -6.57 -4.70 -6.54
CA GLU A 76 -5.73 -5.84 -6.90
C GLU A 76 -4.83 -6.13 -5.70
N VAL A 77 -5.00 -7.30 -5.10
CA VAL A 77 -4.12 -7.82 -4.06
C VAL A 77 -3.14 -8.78 -4.73
N THR A 78 -1.85 -8.50 -4.60
CA THR A 78 -0.77 -9.36 -5.07
C THR A 78 -0.04 -9.95 -3.88
N ILE A 79 -0.04 -11.28 -3.76
CA ILE A 79 0.71 -12.04 -2.76
C ILE A 79 1.92 -12.65 -3.45
N ARG A 80 3.10 -12.38 -2.91
CA ARG A 80 4.38 -12.95 -3.36
C ARG A 80 4.94 -13.82 -2.26
N GLU A 81 5.31 -15.04 -2.62
CA GLU A 81 6.03 -15.95 -1.73
C GLU A 81 7.42 -16.25 -2.29
N SER A 82 8.41 -16.33 -1.42
CA SER A 82 9.78 -16.70 -1.78
C SER A 82 10.43 -17.53 -0.70
N CYS A 83 11.21 -18.53 -1.09
CA CYS A 83 12.07 -19.28 -0.17
C CYS A 83 13.46 -18.65 -0.08
N ASP A 84 14.00 -18.58 1.13
CA ASP A 84 15.36 -18.10 1.41
C ASP A 84 16.49 -19.06 0.98
N THR A 85 16.16 -20.33 0.76
CA THR A 85 17.16 -21.41 0.59
C THR A 85 17.14 -22.04 -0.80
N CYS A 86 16.00 -21.99 -1.50
CA CYS A 86 15.87 -22.57 -2.85
C CYS A 86 15.16 -21.61 -3.80
N ASP A 87 15.08 -22.00 -5.06
CA ASP A 87 14.44 -21.26 -6.16
C ASP A 87 12.89 -21.25 -6.11
N TYR A 88 12.28 -21.68 -5.00
CA TYR A 88 10.83 -21.60 -4.84
C TYR A 88 10.38 -20.14 -4.79
N SER A 89 9.49 -19.77 -5.71
CA SER A 89 8.75 -18.53 -5.69
C SER A 89 7.33 -18.75 -6.21
N SER A 90 6.39 -17.94 -5.73
CA SER A 90 5.00 -17.94 -6.18
C SER A 90 4.48 -16.51 -6.20
N VAL A 91 3.63 -16.22 -7.18
CA VAL A 91 2.90 -14.95 -7.25
C VAL A 91 1.45 -15.28 -7.50
N SER A 92 0.56 -14.85 -6.61
CA SER A 92 -0.88 -14.91 -6.80
C SER A 92 -1.46 -13.50 -6.81
N LYS A 93 -2.51 -13.34 -7.60
CA LYS A 93 -3.26 -12.10 -7.73
C LYS A 93 -4.73 -12.40 -7.50
N ASN A 94 -5.38 -11.60 -6.68
CA ASN A 94 -6.81 -11.67 -6.43
C ASN A 94 -7.41 -10.27 -6.38
N ASN A 95 -8.67 -10.17 -6.80
CA ASN A 95 -9.42 -8.92 -6.66
C ASN A 95 -10.17 -8.94 -5.34
N GLU A 96 -9.98 -7.89 -4.55
CA GLU A 96 -10.73 -7.66 -3.33
C GLU A 96 -11.81 -6.61 -3.59
N ARG A 97 -13.04 -6.92 -3.19
CA ARG A 97 -14.19 -6.01 -3.26
C ARG A 97 -14.50 -5.50 -1.86
N VAL A 98 -14.34 -4.20 -1.63
CA VAL A 98 -14.65 -3.57 -0.34
C VAL A 98 -15.82 -2.62 -0.47
N PHE A 99 -16.87 -2.86 0.29
CA PHE A 99 -18.04 -1.98 0.33
C PHE A 99 -17.62 -0.59 0.85
N GLN A 100 -18.02 0.46 0.13
CA GLN A 100 -17.78 1.84 0.56
C GLN A 100 -19.06 2.50 1.08
N ARG A 101 -20.15 2.42 0.31
CA ARG A 101 -21.42 3.08 0.64
C ARG A 101 -22.57 2.54 -0.21
N CYS A 102 -23.78 2.73 0.30
CA CYS A 102 -25.02 2.54 -0.43
C CYS A 102 -25.52 3.90 -0.94
N GLU A 103 -25.88 3.98 -2.22
CA GLU A 103 -26.52 5.13 -2.87
C GLU A 103 -28.00 4.82 -3.20
N GLY A 104 -28.64 4.00 -2.37
CA GLY A 104 -30.07 3.67 -2.45
C GLY A 104 -30.96 4.69 -1.73
N HIS A 105 -32.08 5.05 -2.37
CA HIS A 105 -33.09 5.95 -1.80
C HIS A 105 -34.24 5.15 -1.17
#